data_AF-A0A7X6SLK7-F1
#
_entry.id   AF-A0A7X6SLK7-F1
#
_cell.length_a   1.000
_cell.length_b   1.000
_cell.length_c   1.000
_cell.angle_alpha   90.00
_cell.angle_beta   90.00
_cell.angle_gamma   90.00
#
_symmetry.space_group_name_H-M   'P 1'
#
loop_
_entity.id
_entity.type
_entity.pdbx_description
1 polymer ?
#
loop_
_entity_poly.entity_id
_entity_poly.type
_entity_poly.pdbx_seq_one_letter_code
_entity_poly.pdbx_strand_id
1 'polypeptide(L)'
;LGEHAEDIQRHVDEPVVLVCRSGMRASQAEQRLAAAGMGNVKVLEGGMMAWEGAGGTVKRGAEKWDIERQVRLVAGSIVLTSIVASIWVPGLRFVAGFVGAGLSFAALSNTCAMGMMLAKLPYNRSNNCDVNAVVDQLTGRA
;
A
#
# COMPACT_ATOMS: atom_id res chain seq x y z
N LEU A 1 4.91 5.30 9.00
CA LEU A 1 6.26 4.77 9.33
C LEU A 1 7.26 5.89 9.49
N GLY A 2 7.55 6.72 8.47
CA GLY A 2 8.50 7.84 8.65
C GLY A 2 8.16 8.80 9.79
N GLU A 3 6.87 9.07 10.02
CA GLU A 3 6.36 9.94 11.09
C GLU A 3 6.49 9.36 12.52
N HIS A 4 6.50 8.03 12.68
CA HIS A 4 6.43 7.36 13.99
C HIS A 4 7.62 6.42 14.23
N ALA A 5 8.68 6.51 13.43
CA ALA A 5 9.84 5.61 13.54
C ALA A 5 10.55 5.78 14.90
N GLU A 6 10.66 7.02 15.37
CA GLU A 6 11.26 7.37 16.67
C GLU A 6 10.41 6.89 17.85
N ASP A 7 9.07 6.97 17.74
CA ASP A 7 8.16 6.49 18.79
C ASP A 7 8.23 4.97 18.95
N ILE A 8 8.34 4.23 17.84
CA ILE A 8 8.50 2.77 17.86
C ILE A 8 9.85 2.38 18.50
N GLN A 9 10.92 3.11 18.18
CA GLN A 9 12.25 2.86 18.77
C GLN A 9 12.27 3.02 20.29
N ARG A 10 11.53 3.99 20.83
CA ARG A 10 11.50 4.22 22.28
C ARG A 10 10.75 3.15 23.08
N HIS A 11 9.87 2.39 22.44
CA HIS A 11 8.94 1.50 23.15
C HIS A 11 9.06 0.02 22.77
N VAL A 12 9.87 -0.35 21.77
CA VAL A 12 9.95 -1.74 21.28
C VAL A 12 11.40 -2.22 21.21
N ASP A 13 11.85 -2.85 22.30
CA ASP A 13 13.15 -3.54 22.40
C ASP A 13 13.10 -4.99 21.87
N GLU A 14 11.90 -5.54 21.66
CA GLU A 14 11.67 -6.91 21.22
C GLU A 14 11.90 -7.07 19.71
N PRO A 15 12.17 -8.30 19.19
CA PRO A 15 12.35 -8.52 17.76
C PRO A 15 11.08 -8.18 16.97
N VAL A 16 11.17 -7.23 16.03
CA VAL A 16 10.04 -6.78 15.20
C VAL A 16 10.09 -7.45 13.84
N VAL A 17 9.01 -8.15 13.46
CA VAL A 17 8.87 -8.70 12.11
C VAL A 17 7.98 -7.81 11.25
N LEU A 18 8.56 -7.23 10.20
CA LEU A 18 7.84 -6.47 9.19
C LEU A 18 7.24 -7.42 8.16
N VAL A 19 5.96 -7.21 7.87
CA VAL A 19 5.23 -7.99 6.87
C VAL A 19 4.47 -7.08 5.92
N CYS A 20 4.43 -7.46 4.65
CA CYS A 20 3.50 -6.90 3.67
C CYS A 20 3.02 -8.03 2.74
N ARG A 21 2.28 -7.71 1.67
CA ARG A 21 1.77 -8.73 0.74
C ARG A 21 2.86 -9.62 0.14
N SER A 22 3.96 -9.03 -0.35
CA SER A 22 4.99 -9.72 -1.14
C SER A 22 6.44 -9.50 -0.67
N GLY A 23 6.67 -8.79 0.43
CA GLY A 23 8.00 -8.43 0.95
C GLY A 23 8.51 -7.04 0.57
N MET A 24 8.27 -6.55 -0.66
CA MET A 24 8.89 -5.29 -1.15
C MET A 24 8.67 -4.05 -0.26
N ARG A 25 7.46 -3.86 0.28
CA ARG A 25 7.15 -2.72 1.15
C ARG A 25 7.77 -2.88 2.54
N ALA A 26 7.89 -4.12 3.02
CA ALA A 26 8.52 -4.42 4.29
C ALA A 26 10.04 -4.16 4.22
N SER A 27 10.72 -4.52 3.12
CA SER A 27 12.13 -4.19 2.92
C SER A 27 12.40 -2.68 2.84
N GLN A 28 11.52 -1.91 2.18
CA GLN A 28 11.63 -0.44 2.19
C GLN A 28 11.42 0.14 3.59
N ALA A 29 10.52 -0.44 4.40
CA ALA A 29 10.31 -0.02 5.77
C ALA A 29 11.49 -0.39 6.68
N GLU A 30 12.07 -1.58 6.50
CA GLU A 30 13.29 -2.03 7.18
C GLU A 30 14.44 -1.04 6.94
N GLN A 31 14.69 -0.65 5.69
CA GLN A 31 15.73 0.33 5.37
C GLN A 31 15.51 1.68 6.08
N ARG A 32 14.27 2.14 6.15
CA ARG A 32 13.92 3.41 6.84
C ARG A 32 14.08 3.30 8.35
N LEU A 33 13.70 2.17 8.94
CA LEU A 33 13.83 1.94 10.39
C LEU A 33 15.29 1.69 10.79
N ALA A 34 16.06 0.98 9.97
CA ALA A 34 17.50 0.82 10.14
C ALA A 34 18.22 2.18 10.08
N ALA A 35 17.83 3.06 9.14
CA ALA A 35 18.35 4.43 9.08
C ALA A 35 17.99 5.27 10.32
N ALA A 36 16.90 4.93 11.02
CA ALA A 36 16.51 5.53 12.29
C ALA A 36 17.18 4.86 13.52
N GLY A 37 18.09 3.90 13.32
CA GLY A 37 18.84 3.25 14.40
C GLY A 37 18.15 2.03 15.02
N MET A 38 17.14 1.46 14.36
CA MET A 38 16.43 0.27 14.82
C MET A 38 17.03 -1.00 14.20
N GLY A 39 17.82 -1.74 14.98
CA GLY A 39 18.53 -2.96 14.53
C GLY A 39 17.78 -4.28 14.78
N ASN A 40 16.69 -4.25 15.54
CA ASN A 40 15.87 -5.40 15.93
C ASN A 40 14.76 -5.74 14.93
N VAL A 41 14.86 -5.25 13.69
CA VAL A 41 13.82 -5.41 12.66
C VAL A 41 14.21 -6.52 11.68
N LYS A 42 13.25 -7.38 11.32
CA LYS A 42 13.41 -8.43 10.31
C LYS A 42 12.24 -8.40 9.34
N VAL A 43 12.45 -8.77 8.09
CA VAL A 43 11.38 -8.88 7.08
C VAL A 43 10.93 -10.33 6.94
N LEU A 44 9.62 -10.56 6.91
CA LEU A 44 9.06 -11.87 6.55
C LEU A 44 9.29 -12.15 5.05
N GLU A 45 10.11 -13.14 4.74
CA GLU A 45 10.42 -13.54 3.37
C GLU A 45 9.16 -14.03 2.65
N GLY A 46 8.95 -13.54 1.41
CA GLY A 46 7.75 -13.81 0.62
C GLY A 46 6.45 -13.14 1.13
N GLY A 47 6.48 -12.48 2.29
CA GLY A 47 5.36 -11.75 2.86
C GLY A 47 4.15 -12.64 3.21
N MET A 48 2.96 -12.02 3.27
CA MET A 48 1.71 -12.73 3.58
C MET A 48 1.38 -13.84 2.57
N MET A 49 1.81 -13.71 1.30
CA MET A 49 1.57 -14.76 0.30
C MET A 49 2.30 -16.06 0.65
N ALA A 50 3.54 -15.98 1.11
CA ALA A 50 4.29 -17.15 1.57
C ALA A 50 3.71 -17.71 2.88
N TRP A 51 3.29 -16.84 3.80
CA TRP A 51 2.63 -17.26 5.05
C TRP A 51 1.34 -18.05 4.81
N GLU A 52 0.45 -17.52 3.96
CA GLU A 52 -0.78 -18.22 3.58
C GLU A 52 -0.48 -19.51 2.80
N GLY A 53 0.51 -19.49 1.90
CA GLY A 53 0.96 -20.67 1.16
C GLY A 53 1.53 -21.78 2.03
N ALA A 54 2.15 -21.44 3.17
CA ALA A 54 2.64 -22.37 4.17
C ALA A 54 1.54 -22.88 5.14
N GLY A 55 0.28 -22.47 4.94
CA GLY A 55 -0.85 -22.85 5.81
C GLY A 55 -0.96 -22.04 7.10
N GLY A 56 -0.31 -20.88 7.17
CA GLY A 56 -0.38 -19.99 8.31
C GLY A 56 -1.79 -19.44 8.55
N THR A 57 -2.20 -19.33 9.82
CA THR A 57 -3.51 -18.78 10.17
C THR A 57 -3.57 -17.28 9.90
N VAL A 58 -4.66 -16.80 9.30
CA VAL A 58 -4.89 -15.39 9.01
C VAL A 58 -6.26 -14.97 9.52
N LYS A 59 -6.29 -13.92 10.35
CA LYS A 59 -7.53 -13.24 10.73
C LYS A 59 -7.83 -12.16 9.68
N ARG A 60 -8.94 -12.30 8.96
CA ARG A 60 -9.37 -11.32 7.95
C ARG A 60 -10.42 -10.39 8.55
N GLY A 61 -10.23 -9.09 8.36
CA GLY A 61 -11.24 -8.08 8.69
C GLY A 61 -12.32 -7.99 7.61
N ALA A 62 -13.22 -7.02 7.76
CA ALA A 62 -14.22 -6.71 6.75
C ALA A 62 -13.54 -6.40 5.40
N GLU A 63 -14.02 -7.05 4.34
CA GLU A 63 -13.48 -6.87 3.01
C GLU A 63 -13.78 -5.45 2.52
N LYS A 64 -12.74 -4.67 2.27
CA LYS A 64 -12.85 -3.35 1.65
C LYS A 64 -12.59 -3.48 0.16
N TRP A 65 -13.31 -2.69 -0.64
CA TRP A 65 -13.07 -2.67 -2.09
C TRP A 65 -11.62 -2.26 -2.36
N ASP A 66 -10.84 -3.18 -2.96
CA ASP A 66 -9.43 -2.96 -3.27
C ASP A 66 -9.22 -1.71 -4.16
N ILE A 67 -8.25 -0.87 -3.80
CA ILE A 67 -7.90 0.35 -4.54
C ILE A 67 -7.60 0.02 -6.02
N GLU A 68 -6.94 -1.09 -6.33
CA GLU A 68 -6.65 -1.47 -7.71
C GLU A 68 -7.93 -1.68 -8.52
N ARG A 69 -8.97 -2.23 -7.88
CA ARG A 69 -10.26 -2.49 -8.53
C ARG A 69 -11.02 -1.18 -8.77
N GLN A 70 -10.90 -0.19 -7.89
CA GLN A 70 -11.41 1.17 -8.12
C GLN A 70 -10.67 1.86 -9.27
N VAL A 71 -9.33 1.78 -9.27
CA VAL A 71 -8.49 2.37 -10.32
C VAL A 71 -8.83 1.79 -11.70
N ARG A 72 -8.96 0.47 -11.81
CA ARG A 72 -9.32 -0.19 -13.09
C ARG A 72 -10.67 0.29 -13.61
N LEU A 73 -11.67 0.41 -12.74
CA LEU A 73 -13.01 0.84 -13.14
C LEU A 73 -13.03 2.32 -13.57
N VAL A 74 -12.37 3.20 -12.82
CA VAL A 74 -12.31 4.64 -13.12
C VAL A 74 -11.48 4.91 -14.38
N ALA A 75 -10.28 4.35 -14.48
CA ALA A 75 -9.43 4.57 -15.64
C ALA A 75 -10.04 3.96 -16.91
N GLY A 76 -10.61 2.75 -16.79
CA GLY A 76 -11.31 2.09 -17.89
C GLY A 76 -12.53 2.87 -18.37
N SER A 77 -13.35 3.42 -17.47
CA SER A 77 -14.51 4.23 -17.85
C SER A 77 -14.14 5.54 -18.52
N ILE A 78 -13.05 6.20 -18.09
CA ILE A 78 -12.52 7.41 -18.73
C ILE A 78 -12.07 7.10 -20.16
N VAL A 79 -11.31 6.03 -20.37
CA VAL A 79 -10.83 5.64 -21.70
C VAL A 79 -11.98 5.29 -22.62
N LEU A 80 -12.93 4.47 -22.15
CA LEU A 80 -14.10 4.06 -22.92
C LEU A 80 -14.97 5.26 -23.32
N THR A 81 -15.26 6.14 -22.36
CA THR A 81 -16.04 7.37 -22.61
C THR A 81 -15.31 8.29 -23.58
N SER A 82 -13.99 8.42 -23.46
CA SER A 82 -13.17 9.26 -24.33
C SER A 82 -13.14 8.76 -25.78
N ILE A 83 -13.11 7.44 -26.00
CA ILE A 83 -13.18 6.84 -27.35
C ILE A 83 -14.56 7.05 -27.97
N VAL A 84 -15.64 6.77 -27.23
CA VAL A 84 -17.02 6.93 -27.71
C VAL A 84 -17.31 8.40 -28.03
N ALA A 85 -16.91 9.32 -27.15
CA ALA A 85 -17.07 10.76 -27.36
C ALA A 85 -16.20 11.29 -28.51
N SER A 86 -15.12 10.59 -28.90
CA SER A 86 -14.26 11.02 -30.01
C SER A 86 -14.95 11.00 -31.37
N ILE A 87 -16.07 10.28 -31.50
CA ILE A 87 -16.92 10.29 -32.70
C ILE A 87 -17.45 11.70 -32.98
N TRP A 88 -17.70 12.49 -31.94
CA TRP A 88 -18.22 13.86 -32.04
C TRP A 88 -17.12 14.90 -31.90
N VAL A 89 -16.09 14.61 -31.09
CA VAL A 89 -14.96 15.51 -30.83
C VAL A 89 -13.64 14.76 -31.02
N PRO A 90 -13.03 14.81 -32.23
CA PRO A 90 -11.88 13.99 -32.59
C PRO A 90 -10.66 14.16 -31.66
N GLY A 91 -10.54 15.27 -30.95
CA GLY A 91 -9.47 15.55 -29.99
C GLY A 91 -9.47 14.63 -28.75
N LEU A 92 -10.60 14.04 -28.38
CA LEU A 92 -10.72 13.23 -27.15
C LEU A 92 -9.93 11.91 -27.20
N ARG A 93 -9.54 11.45 -28.40
CA ARG A 93 -8.66 10.28 -28.56
C ARG A 93 -7.28 10.46 -27.90
N PHE A 94 -6.78 11.70 -27.83
CA PHE A 94 -5.49 11.98 -27.20
C PHE A 94 -5.55 11.84 -25.67
N VAL A 95 -6.72 12.10 -25.06
CA VAL A 95 -6.95 11.88 -23.62
C VAL A 95 -6.88 10.38 -23.31
N ALA A 96 -7.54 9.54 -24.11
CA ALA A 96 -7.45 8.09 -23.97
C ALA A 96 -6.01 7.59 -24.14
N GLY A 97 -5.28 8.11 -25.14
CA GLY A 97 -3.87 7.79 -25.36
C GLY A 97 -2.96 8.15 -24.18
N PHE A 98 -3.13 9.34 -23.60
CA PHE A 98 -2.35 9.79 -22.44
C PHE A 98 -2.61 8.93 -21.20
N VAL A 99 -3.88 8.63 -20.90
CA VAL A 99 -4.26 7.77 -19.76
C VAL A 99 -3.69 6.36 -19.93
N GLY A 100 -3.81 5.77 -21.12
CA GLY A 100 -3.25 4.46 -21.42
C GLY A 100 -1.72 4.41 -21.30
N ALA A 101 -1.02 5.41 -21.86
CA ALA A 101 0.44 5.51 -21.74
C ALA A 101 0.89 5.67 -20.28
N GLY A 102 0.19 6.48 -19.49
CA GLY A 102 0.46 6.65 -18.06
C GLY A 102 0.29 5.36 -17.25
N LEU A 103 -0.75 4.56 -17.54
CA LEU A 103 -0.96 3.26 -16.89
C LEU A 103 0.13 2.26 -17.26
N SER A 104 0.53 2.19 -18.53
CA SER A 104 1.62 1.32 -18.99
C SER A 104 2.96 1.70 -18.34
N PHE A 105 3.26 3.00 -18.24
CA PHE A 105 4.46 3.47 -17.54
C PHE A 105 4.42 3.15 -16.05
N ALA A 106 3.27 3.32 -15.39
CA ALA A 106 3.08 2.96 -13.99
C ALA A 106 3.29 1.46 -13.73
N ALA A 107 2.80 0.61 -14.64
CA ALA A 107 3.00 -0.84 -14.57
C ALA A 107 4.49 -1.22 -14.72
N LEU A 108 5.21 -0.59 -15.66
CA LEU A 108 6.63 -0.86 -15.89
C LEU A 108 7.54 -0.37 -14.76
N SER A 109 7.23 0.78 -14.18
CA SER A 109 8.04 1.40 -13.12
C SER A 109 7.71 0.87 -11.71
N ASN A 110 6.75 -0.04 -11.58
CA ASN A 110 6.16 -0.45 -10.30
C ASN A 110 5.70 0.74 -9.43
N THR A 111 5.46 1.92 -10.03
CA THR A 111 4.97 3.09 -9.30
C THR A 111 3.46 3.20 -9.45
N CYS A 112 2.73 2.82 -8.40
CA CYS A 112 1.30 3.10 -8.31
C CYS A 112 1.09 4.56 -7.87
N ALA A 113 1.48 5.54 -8.69
CA ALA A 113 1.31 6.97 -8.36
C ALA A 113 -0.14 7.32 -8.01
N MET A 114 -1.10 6.78 -8.78
CA MET A 114 -2.52 6.89 -8.46
C MET A 114 -2.88 6.16 -7.16
N GLY A 115 -2.30 4.98 -6.89
CA GLY A 115 -2.49 4.27 -5.63
C GLY A 115 -1.96 5.05 -4.41
N MET A 116 -0.82 5.75 -4.54
CA MET A 116 -0.29 6.64 -3.50
C MET A 116 -1.18 7.86 -3.27
N MET A 117 -1.78 8.39 -4.34
CA MET A 117 -2.71 9.53 -4.26
C MET A 117 -4.05 9.13 -3.62
N LEU A 118 -4.61 7.97 -4.00
CA LEU A 118 -5.82 7.41 -3.41
C LEU A 118 -5.60 6.98 -1.95
N ALA A 119 -4.41 6.53 -1.59
CA ALA A 119 -4.07 6.20 -0.20
C ALA A 119 -4.12 7.41 0.74
N LYS A 120 -4.08 8.65 0.21
CA LYS A 120 -4.26 9.87 1.00
C LYS A 120 -5.73 10.24 1.26
N LEU A 121 -6.69 9.63 0.57
CA LEU A 121 -8.11 9.93 0.78
C LEU A 121 -8.55 9.50 2.19
N PRO A 122 -9.44 10.26 2.84
CA PRO A 122 -9.83 10.05 4.23
C PRO A 122 -10.46 8.67 4.49
N TYR A 123 -11.10 8.07 3.49
CA TYR A 123 -11.69 6.73 3.59
C TYR A 123 -10.63 5.61 3.64
N ASN A 124 -9.42 5.87 3.15
CA ASN A 124 -8.32 4.90 3.14
C ASN A 124 -7.28 5.14 4.25
N ARG A 125 -7.41 6.23 5.01
CA ARG A 125 -6.61 6.47 6.22
C ARG A 125 -7.28 5.77 7.40
N SER A 126 -6.52 4.98 8.16
CA SER A 126 -6.97 4.49 9.46
C SER A 126 -6.85 5.64 10.46
N ASN A 127 -7.97 6.31 10.75
CA ASN A 127 -8.01 7.47 11.65
C ASN A 127 -7.70 7.17 13.14
N ASN A 128 -7.46 5.91 13.52
CA ASN A 128 -7.19 5.50 14.91
C ASN A 128 -5.90 4.65 15.00
N CYS A 129 -4.75 5.19 14.56
CA CYS A 129 -3.47 4.60 14.94
C CYS A 129 -3.06 5.17 16.30
N ASP A 130 -3.62 4.64 17.38
CA ASP A 130 -3.04 4.83 18.70
C ASP A 130 -1.84 3.88 18.83
N VAL A 131 -0.65 4.40 18.56
CA VAL A 131 0.60 3.63 18.57
C VAL A 131 0.86 3.04 19.96
N ASN A 132 0.51 3.76 21.02
CA ASN A 132 0.73 3.29 22.40
C ASN A 132 -0.20 2.11 22.72
N ALA A 133 -1.48 2.22 22.36
CA ALA A 133 -2.43 1.12 22.55
C ALA A 133 -2.01 -0.16 21.78
N VAL A 134 -1.44 -0.01 20.59
CA VAL A 134 -0.91 -1.15 19.80
C VAL A 134 0.34 -1.74 20.44
N VAL A 135 1.26 -0.90 20.95
CA VAL A 135 2.47 -1.36 21.62
C VAL A 135 2.14 -2.06 22.95
N ASP A 136 1.18 -1.57 23.73
CA ASP A 136 0.73 -2.21 24.96
C ASP A 136 0.12 -3.60 24.70
N GLN A 137 -0.65 -3.73 23.62
CA GLN A 137 -1.19 -5.02 23.18
C GLN A 137 -0.11 -6.02 22.75
N LEU A 138 0.95 -5.55 22.09
CA LEU A 138 2.04 -6.39 21.58
C LEU A 138 3.02 -6.80 22.68
N THR A 139 3.30 -5.92 23.64
CA THR A 139 4.18 -6.18 24.79
C THR A 139 3.47 -6.86 25.97
N GLY A 140 2.16 -7.10 25.86
CA GLY A 140 1.37 -7.76 26.91
C GLY A 140 1.17 -6.91 28.17
N ARG A 141 1.25 -5.58 28.05
CA ARG A 141 1.07 -4.61 29.15
C ARG A 141 -0.39 -4.11 29.30
N ALA A 142 -1.32 -4.68 28.56
CA ALA A 142 -2.75 -4.35 28.59
C ALA A 142 -3.50 -5.01 29.77
#